data_AF-A0A921GQJ1-F1
#
_entry.id   AF-A0A921GQJ1-F1
#
_cell.length_a   1.000
_cell.length_b   1.000
_cell.length_c   1.000
_cell.angle_alpha   90.00
_cell.angle_beta   90.00
_cell.angle_gamma   90.00
#
_symmetry.space_group_name_H-M   'P 1'
#
loop_
_entity.id
_entity.type
_entity.pdbx_description
1 polymer ?
#
loop_
_entity_poly.entity_id
_entity_poly.type
_entity_poly.pdbx_seq_one_letter_code
_entity_poly.pdbx_strand_id
1 'polypeptide(L)' 'MILTGLLLGAVLGYVLQRSRFCVTGAFRDLYLTSSTRYFTPFLLAIAIQAV' A
#
# COMPACT_ATOMS: atom_id res chain seq x y z
N MET A 1 23.55 -5.60 10.08
CA MET A 1 22.96 -6.61 9.17
C MET A 1 21.60 -7.10 9.69
N ILE A 2 21.49 -7.60 10.92
CA ILE A 2 20.17 -7.96 11.52
C ILE A 2 19.37 -6.74 11.99
N LEU A 3 20.04 -5.75 12.61
CA LEU A 3 19.37 -4.57 13.14
C LEU A 3 18.66 -3.76 12.04
N THR A 4 19.29 -3.63 10.88
CA THR A 4 18.74 -2.95 9.69
C THR A 4 17.54 -3.69 9.12
N GLY A 5 17.52 -5.02 9.13
CA GLY A 5 16.38 -5.83 8.69
C GLY A 5 15.18 -5.71 9.65
N LEU A 6 15.43 -5.68 10.96
CA LEU A 6 14.38 -5.47 11.96
C LEU A 6 13.76 -4.08 11.85
N LEU A 7 14.58 -3.05 11.61
CA LEU A 7 14.14 -1.68 11.42
C LEU A 7 13.31 -1.53 10.14
N LEU A 8 13.75 -2.13 9.02
CA LEU A 8 12.96 -2.14 7.78
C LEU A 8 11.62 -2.86 7.96
N GLY A 9 11.62 -4.04 8.60
CA GLY A 9 10.41 -4.82 8.85
C GLY A 9 9.41 -4.08 9.73
N ALA A 10 9.88 -3.41 10.77
CA ALA A 10 9.02 -2.62 11.66
C ALA A 10 8.39 -1.41 10.93
N VAL A 11 9.18 -0.69 10.13
CA VAL A 11 8.69 0.44 9.33
C VAL A 11 7.69 -0.03 8.28
N LEU A 12 7.99 -1.13 7.57
CA LEU A 12 7.11 -1.68 6.53
C LEU A 12 5.79 -2.19 7.13
N GLY A 13 5.84 -2.88 8.27
CA GLY A 13 4.65 -3.32 9.02
C GLY A 13 3.77 -2.13 9.46
N TYR A 14 4.40 -1.07 9.97
CA TYR A 14 3.70 0.15 10.37
C TYR A 14 2.99 0.84 9.19
N VAL A 15 3.66 0.94 8.04
CA VAL A 15 3.09 1.55 6.82
C VAL A 15 1.91 0.72 6.29
N LEU A 16 2.04 -0.61 6.26
CA LEU A 16 0.98 -1.52 5.81
C LEU A 16 -0.25 -1.49 6.73
N GLN A 17 -0.06 -1.42 8.05
CA GLN A 17 -1.18 -1.31 8.99
C GLN A 17 -1.89 0.05 8.90
N ARG A 18 -1.14 1.14 8.77
CA ARG A 18 -1.70 2.51 8.75
C ARG A 18 -2.48 2.81 7.47
N SER A 19 -2.08 2.20 6.36
CA SER A 19 -2.67 2.48 5.06
C SER A 19 -3.97 1.73 4.76
N ARG A 20 -4.34 0.72 5.57
CA ARG A 20 -5.47 -0.18 5.30
C ARG A 20 -5.57 -0.55 3.80
N PHE A 21 -4.42 -0.79 3.16
CA PHE A 21 -4.35 -1.20 1.76
C PHE A 21 -4.82 -2.65 1.63
N CYS A 22 -6.13 -2.86 1.75
CA CYS A 22 -6.74 -4.05 1.18
C CYS A 22 -6.86 -3.82 -0.32
N VAL A 23 -6.04 -4.51 -1.10
CA VAL A 23 -6.13 -4.57 -2.57
C VAL A 23 -7.57 -4.83 -3.00
N THR A 24 -8.25 -5.77 -2.32
CA THR A 24 -9.67 -6.09 -2.52
C THR A 24 -10.62 -4.94 -2.20
N GLY A 25 -10.27 -4.05 -1.25
CA GLY A 25 -11.05 -2.85 -0.92
C GLY A 25 -10.93 -1.78 -2.01
N ALA A 26 -9.71 -1.54 -2.51
CA ALA A 26 -9.46 -0.56 -3.56
C ALA A 26 -10.15 -0.95 -4.89
N PHE A 27 -10.12 -2.23 -5.28
CA PHE A 27 -10.85 -2.72 -6.46
C PHE A 27 -12.37 -2.66 -6.26
N ARG A 28 -12.86 -2.96 -5.05
CA ARG A 28 -14.28 -2.88 -4.72
C ARG A 28 -14.81 -1.45 -4.79
N ASP A 29 -14.08 -0.47 -4.27
CA ASP A 29 -14.43 0.96 -4.38
C ASP A 29 -14.37 1.45 -5.83
N LEU A 30 -13.40 0.99 -6.63
CA LEU A 30 -13.33 1.34 -8.04
C LEU A 30 -14.54 0.80 -8.84
N TYR A 31 -14.95 -0.44 -8.57
CA TYR A 31 -16.03 -1.10 -9.32
C TYR A 31 -17.44 -0.64 -8.87
N LEU A 32 -17.65 -0.39 -7.58
CA LEU A 32 -18.97 -0.02 -7.03
C LEU A 32 -19.22 1.48 -6.98
N THR A 33 -18.21 2.29 -6.66
CA THR A 33 -18.40 3.74 -6.44
C THR A 33 -17.66 4.61 -7.45
N SER A 34 -16.99 4.02 -8.45
CA SER A 34 -16.18 4.73 -9.46
C SER A 34 -15.23 5.78 -8.85
N SER A 35 -14.81 5.56 -7.61
CA SER A 35 -14.08 6.56 -6.83
C SER A 35 -12.61 6.18 -6.80
N THR A 36 -11.78 6.99 -7.47
CA THR A 36 -10.35 6.71 -7.70
C THR A 36 -9.46 7.03 -6.50
N ARG A 37 -10.04 7.50 -5.39
CA ARG A 37 -9.31 8.05 -4.23
C ARG A 37 -8.37 7.04 -3.55
N TYR A 38 -8.68 5.74 -3.62
CA TYR A 38 -7.83 4.67 -3.09
C TYR A 38 -7.02 3.94 -4.17
N PHE A 39 -7.36 4.12 -5.44
CA PHE A 39 -6.71 3.46 -6.57
C PHE A 39 -5.46 4.22 -7.04
N THR A 40 -5.47 5.56 -6.99
CA THR A 40 -4.31 6.40 -7.34
C THR A 40 -3.08 6.19 -6.44
N PRO A 41 -3.18 6.17 -5.08
CA PRO A 41 -2.01 5.88 -4.25
C PRO A 41 -1.50 4.45 -4.42
N PHE A 42 -2.36 3.49 -4.78
CA PHE A 42 -1.97 2.12 -5.06
C PHE A 42 -1.11 2.02 -6.33
N LEU A 43 -1.53 2.66 -7.43
CA LEU A 43 -0.73 2.73 -8.66
C LEU A 43 0.60 3.46 -8.44
N LEU A 44 0.61 4.52 -7.63
CA LEU A 44 1.84 5.24 -7.30
C LEU A 44 2.83 4.35 -6.53
N ALA A 45 2.36 3.55 -5.58
CA ALA A 45 3.21 2.61 -4.85
C ALA A 45 3.83 1.54 -5.76
N ILE A 46 3.07 1.02 -6.74
CA ILE A 46 3.58 0.08 -7.74
C ILE A 46 4.64 0.74 -8.63
N ALA A 47 4.39 1.99 -9.07
CA ALA A 47 5.35 2.73 -9.88
C ALA A 47 6.68 2.98 -9.15
N ILE A 48 6.62 3.27 -7.84
CA ILE A 48 7.82 3.43 -7.00
C ILE A 48 8.55 2.10 -6.81
N GLN A 49 7.83 0.99 -6.66
CA GLN A 49 8.43 -0.34 -6.49
C GLN A 49 9.02 -0.90 -7.80
N ALA A 50 8.55 -0.43 -8.95
CA ALA A 50 8.99 -0.86 -10.27
C ALA A 50 10.36 -0.27 -10.69
N VAL A 51 10.86 0.74 -9.98
CA VAL A 51 12.20 1.33 -10.14
C VAL A 51 13.14 0.72 -9.11
#